data_AF-A0A075KE30-F1
#
_entry.id   AF-A0A075KE30-F1
#
_cell.length_a   1.000
_cell.length_b   1.000
_cell.length_c   1.000
_cell.angle_alpha   90.00
_cell.angle_beta   90.00
_cell.angle_gamma   90.00
#
_symmetry.space_group_name_H-M   'P 1'
#
loop_
_entity.id
_entity.type
_entity.pdbx_description
1 polymer ?
#
loop_
_entity_poly.entity_id
_entity_poly.type
_entity_poly.pdbx_seq_one_letter_code
_entity_poly.pdbx_strand_id
1 'polypeptide(L)'
;MAEQEIRELELKEAKEREEKREAQEARNREILLELIAAGTVPEPRPLTRKERKAMDEAGCNFSKPKTGENRKFGELIEDTYDWIIDNIYPGQLDNVSNNIANYIALRTYNMTYNDDLAIKN
;
A
#
# COMPACT_ATOMS: atom_id res chain seq x y z
N MET A 1 -37.63 -20.03 4.28
CA MET A 1 -38.02 -18.66 4.67
C MET A 1 -36.95 -18.06 5.59
N ALA A 2 -36.64 -18.66 6.74
CA ALA A 2 -35.59 -18.16 7.65
C ALA A 2 -34.17 -18.05 7.03
N GLU A 3 -33.75 -19.00 6.18
CA GLU A 3 -32.41 -18.95 5.55
C GLU A 3 -32.26 -17.81 4.51
N GLN A 4 -33.35 -17.42 3.85
CA GLN A 4 -33.33 -16.28 2.91
C GLN A 4 -33.21 -14.95 3.67
N GLU A 5 -33.92 -14.81 4.78
CA GLU A 5 -33.87 -13.60 5.62
C GLU A 5 -32.49 -13.42 6.28
N ILE A 6 -31.86 -14.51 6.75
CA ILE A 6 -30.49 -14.47 7.29
C ILE A 6 -29.50 -14.02 6.21
N ARG A 7 -29.60 -14.59 4.99
CA ARG A 7 -28.72 -14.25 3.88
C ARG A 7 -28.88 -12.80 3.41
N GLU A 8 -30.11 -12.26 3.44
CA GLU A 8 -30.37 -10.85 3.12
C GLU A 8 -29.79 -9.89 4.16
N LEU A 9 -29.87 -10.25 5.44
CA LEU A 9 -29.25 -9.50 6.54
C LEU A 9 -27.73 -9.48 6.42
N GLU A 10 -27.08 -10.64 6.19
CA GLU A 10 -25.63 -10.73 5.99
C GLU A 10 -25.16 -9.91 4.79
N LEU A 11 -25.91 -9.93 3.69
CA LEU A 11 -25.59 -9.15 2.49
C LEU A 11 -25.70 -7.64 2.75
N LYS A 12 -26.70 -7.22 3.53
CA LYS A 12 -26.88 -5.82 3.92
C LYS A 12 -25.75 -5.35 4.85
N GLU A 13 -25.39 -6.14 5.85
CA GLU A 13 -24.27 -5.83 6.75
C GLU A 13 -22.93 -5.78 6.01
N ALA A 14 -22.71 -6.67 5.04
CA ALA A 14 -21.51 -6.66 4.21
C ALA A 14 -21.42 -5.37 3.37
N LYS A 15 -22.53 -4.94 2.75
CA LYS A 15 -22.59 -3.67 2.00
C LYS A 15 -22.34 -2.46 2.88
N GLU A 16 -22.98 -2.38 4.04
CA GLU A 16 -22.76 -1.26 4.97
C GLU A 16 -21.31 -1.21 5.49
N ARG A 17 -20.67 -2.36 5.68
CA ARG A 17 -19.25 -2.44 6.05
C ARG A 17 -18.35 -1.97 4.91
N GLU A 18 -18.67 -2.33 3.68
CA GLU A 18 -17.96 -1.89 2.48
C GLU A 18 -18.05 -0.37 2.31
N GLU A 19 -19.25 0.21 2.37
CA GLU A 19 -19.48 1.65 2.25
C GLU A 19 -18.72 2.45 3.33
N LYS A 20 -18.70 1.94 4.57
CA LYS A 20 -17.91 2.55 5.66
C LYS A 20 -16.41 2.47 5.40
N ARG A 21 -15.93 1.36 4.82
CA ARG A 21 -14.52 1.20 4.45
C ARG A 21 -14.13 2.20 3.36
N GLU A 22 -14.92 2.28 2.29
CA GLU A 22 -14.69 3.24 1.19
C GLU A 22 -14.69 4.69 1.68
N ALA A 23 -15.64 5.08 2.54
CA ALA A 23 -15.69 6.42 3.11
C ALA A 23 -14.45 6.73 3.99
N GLN A 24 -14.01 5.77 4.79
CA GLN A 24 -12.80 5.91 5.60
C GLN A 24 -11.54 6.02 4.74
N GLU A 25 -11.44 5.21 3.66
CA GLU A 25 -10.34 5.28 2.71
C GLU A 25 -10.29 6.64 1.98
N ALA A 26 -11.44 7.15 1.55
CA ALA A 26 -11.54 8.47 0.93
C ALA A 26 -11.05 9.59 1.87
N ARG A 27 -11.49 9.56 3.14
CA ARG A 27 -11.05 10.53 4.15
C ARG A 27 -9.56 10.42 4.46
N ASN A 28 -9.03 9.21 4.57
CA ASN A 28 -7.60 8.98 4.78
C ASN A 28 -6.77 9.54 3.61
N ARG A 29 -7.28 9.41 2.37
CA ARG A 29 -6.64 9.96 1.19
C ARG A 29 -6.61 11.50 1.20
N GLU A 30 -7.69 12.14 1.62
CA GLU A 30 -7.72 13.60 1.76
C GLU A 30 -6.69 14.10 2.77
N ILE A 31 -6.67 13.51 3.97
CA ILE A 31 -5.69 13.85 5.02
C ILE A 31 -4.26 13.71 4.50
N LEU A 32 -3.98 12.65 3.73
CA LEU A 32 -2.66 12.46 3.16
C LEU A 32 -2.29 13.56 2.16
N LEU A 33 -3.20 13.92 1.26
CA LEU A 33 -2.95 14.98 0.28
C LEU A 33 -2.68 16.32 0.97
N GLU A 34 -3.37 16.59 2.07
CA GLU A 34 -3.10 17.75 2.93
C GLU A 34 -1.70 17.68 3.56
N LEU A 35 -1.30 16.53 4.10
CA LEU A 35 0.03 16.33 4.69
C LEU A 35 1.16 16.46 3.65
N ILE A 36 0.94 15.98 2.42
CA ILE A 36 1.88 16.14 1.30
C ILE A 36 1.95 17.61 0.90
N ALA A 37 0.80 18.28 0.74
CA ALA A 37 0.75 19.70 0.37
C ALA A 37 1.38 20.60 1.45
N ALA A 38 1.26 20.22 2.72
CA ALA A 38 1.90 20.89 3.85
C ALA A 38 3.40 20.54 4.00
N GLY A 39 3.94 19.61 3.20
CA GLY A 39 5.33 19.16 3.29
C GLY A 39 5.65 18.35 4.55
N THR A 40 4.63 17.85 5.26
CA THR A 40 4.79 17.06 6.49
C THR A 40 5.21 15.62 6.16
N VAL A 41 4.80 15.11 5.01
CA VAL A 41 5.24 13.80 4.46
C VAL A 41 5.74 13.98 3.03
N PRO A 42 6.67 13.13 2.56
CA PRO A 42 7.17 13.20 1.19
C PRO A 42 6.08 12.89 0.17
N GLU A 43 6.22 13.45 -1.04
CA GLU A 43 5.41 13.05 -2.18
C GLU A 43 5.85 11.67 -2.69
N PRO A 44 4.92 10.72 -2.91
CA PRO A 44 5.24 9.44 -3.51
C PRO A 44 5.82 9.57 -4.92
N ARG A 45 6.88 8.81 -5.21
CA ARG A 45 7.50 8.72 -6.55
C ARG A 45 7.69 7.27 -6.98
N PRO A 46 7.82 6.97 -8.28
CA PRO A 46 8.19 5.63 -8.71
C PRO A 46 9.63 5.29 -8.28
N LEU A 47 9.89 3.99 -8.09
CA LEU A 47 11.24 3.47 -7.89
C LEU A 47 12.03 3.58 -9.19
N THR A 48 13.26 4.07 -9.09
CA THR A 48 14.23 4.04 -10.18
C THR A 48 14.65 2.60 -10.50
N ARG A 49 15.25 2.39 -11.68
CA ARG A 49 15.77 1.07 -12.08
C ARG A 49 16.79 0.51 -11.07
N LYS A 50 17.62 1.37 -10.46
CA LYS A 50 18.62 0.98 -9.46
C LYS A 50 17.95 0.52 -8.16
N GLU A 51 16.96 1.26 -7.69
CA GLU A 51 16.20 0.91 -6.47
C GLU A 51 15.41 -0.38 -6.65
N ARG A 52 14.73 -0.57 -7.79
CA ARG A 52 14.04 -1.83 -8.08
C ARG A 52 14.97 -3.04 -8.05
N LYS A 53 16.17 -2.91 -8.61
CA LYS A 53 17.18 -3.97 -8.56
C LYS A 53 17.63 -4.26 -7.13
N ALA A 54 17.88 -3.23 -6.33
CA ALA A 54 18.26 -3.39 -4.93
C ALA A 54 17.15 -4.09 -4.12
N MET A 55 15.88 -3.76 -4.37
CA MET A 55 14.73 -4.42 -3.73
C MET A 55 14.60 -5.90 -4.17
N ASP A 56 14.81 -6.19 -5.46
CA ASP A 56 14.82 -7.55 -6.00
C ASP A 56 15.95 -8.39 -5.34
N GLU A 57 17.15 -7.81 -5.22
CA GLU A 57 18.31 -8.45 -4.58
C GLU A 57 18.06 -8.73 -3.09
N ALA A 58 17.45 -7.78 -2.38
CA ALA A 58 17.01 -7.93 -0.99
C ALA A 58 15.94 -9.02 -0.81
N GLY A 59 15.24 -9.43 -1.88
CA GLY A 59 14.16 -10.43 -1.80
C GLY A 59 12.87 -9.88 -1.19
N CYS A 60 12.75 -8.56 -1.09
CA CYS A 60 11.59 -7.90 -0.52
C CYS A 60 10.57 -7.50 -1.59
N ASN A 61 10.76 -7.81 -2.88
CA ASN A 61 9.81 -7.39 -3.91
C ASN A 61 8.64 -8.39 -4.06
N PHE A 62 7.43 -8.01 -3.62
CA PHE A 62 6.26 -8.89 -3.75
C PHE A 62 5.77 -9.11 -5.20
N SER A 63 6.15 -8.29 -6.19
CA SER A 63 5.91 -8.57 -7.61
C SER A 63 6.81 -9.68 -8.16
N LYS A 64 7.94 -9.95 -7.48
CA LYS A 64 8.94 -10.93 -7.90
C LYS A 64 9.37 -11.80 -6.71
N PRO A 65 8.43 -12.55 -6.11
CA PRO A 65 8.74 -13.41 -4.98
C PRO A 65 9.83 -14.41 -5.39
N LYS A 66 10.85 -14.57 -4.55
CA LYS A 66 11.88 -15.59 -4.76
C LYS A 66 11.24 -16.97 -4.62
N THR A 67 11.39 -17.80 -5.65
CA THR A 67 10.84 -19.15 -5.68
C THR A 67 11.56 -20.04 -4.66
N GLY A 68 10.81 -20.78 -3.86
CA GLY A 68 11.35 -21.74 -2.87
C GLY A 68 11.43 -21.22 -1.43
N GLU A 69 11.16 -19.94 -1.19
CA GLU A 69 10.98 -19.43 0.16
C GLU A 69 9.53 -19.68 0.62
N ASN A 70 9.34 -20.37 1.74
CA ASN A 70 8.03 -20.71 2.31
C ASN A 70 7.43 -19.51 3.07
N ARG A 71 7.43 -18.34 2.42
CA ARG A 71 6.99 -17.07 3.00
C ARG A 71 5.50 -16.84 2.76
N LYS A 72 4.80 -16.30 3.76
CA LYS A 72 3.41 -15.90 3.56
C LYS A 72 3.39 -14.64 2.71
N PHE A 73 2.46 -14.56 1.77
CA PHE A 73 2.33 -13.41 0.87
C PHE A 73 2.12 -12.09 1.64
N GLY A 74 1.40 -12.12 2.77
CA GLY A 74 1.24 -10.95 3.65
C GLY A 74 2.55 -10.43 4.23
N GLU A 75 3.43 -11.33 4.70
CA GLU A 75 4.75 -10.96 5.24
C GLU A 75 5.64 -10.34 4.15
N LEU A 76 5.52 -10.79 2.90
CA LEU A 76 6.26 -10.23 1.79
C LEU A 76 5.78 -8.81 1.42
N ILE A 77 4.49 -8.52 1.57
CA ILE A 77 3.94 -7.17 1.38
C ILE A 77 4.49 -6.21 2.43
N GLU A 78 4.47 -6.62 3.70
CA GLU A 78 5.02 -5.82 4.82
C GLU A 78 6.50 -5.52 4.58
N ASP A 79 7.31 -6.53 4.27
CA ASP A 79 8.72 -6.35 3.94
C ASP A 79 8.96 -5.45 2.72
N THR A 80 8.09 -5.49 1.70
CA THR A 80 8.19 -4.56 0.57
C THR A 80 8.00 -3.13 1.04
N TYR A 81 7.01 -2.88 1.89
CA TYR A 81 6.69 -1.53 2.33
C TYR A 81 7.76 -0.99 3.28
N ASP A 82 8.22 -1.80 4.23
CA ASP A 82 9.32 -1.44 5.12
C ASP A 82 10.59 -1.15 4.32
N TRP A 83 10.92 -1.97 3.33
CA TRP A 83 12.07 -1.70 2.45
C TRP A 83 11.93 -0.36 1.73
N ILE A 84 10.74 -0.03 1.22
CA ILE A 84 10.49 1.27 0.59
C ILE A 84 10.63 2.42 1.59
N ILE A 85 10.05 2.31 2.79
CA ILE A 85 10.12 3.33 3.82
C ILE A 85 11.59 3.60 4.19
N ASP A 86 12.35 2.55 4.48
CA ASP A 86 13.72 2.65 4.97
C ASP A 86 14.71 3.13 3.89
N ASN A 87 14.52 2.73 2.63
CA ASN A 87 15.50 2.99 1.57
C ASN A 87 15.14 4.19 0.68
N ILE A 88 13.86 4.53 0.56
CA ILE A 88 13.37 5.58 -0.34
C ILE A 88 13.04 6.84 0.45
N TYR A 89 12.57 6.70 1.70
CA TYR A 89 12.15 7.80 2.56
C TYR A 89 12.83 7.77 3.95
N PRO A 90 14.17 7.60 4.02
CA PRO A 90 14.87 7.37 5.28
C PRO A 90 14.65 8.51 6.27
N GLY A 91 14.07 8.20 7.44
CA GLY A 91 13.81 9.15 8.52
C GLY A 91 12.65 10.13 8.25
N GLN A 92 12.04 10.10 7.06
CA GLN A 92 10.98 11.05 6.67
C GLN A 92 9.60 10.63 7.17
N LEU A 93 9.44 9.35 7.55
CA LEU A 93 8.16 8.77 7.95
C LEU A 93 8.16 8.27 9.42
N ASP A 94 9.26 8.42 10.15
CA ASP A 94 9.43 7.91 11.52
C ASP A 94 8.42 8.51 12.53
N ASN A 95 7.95 9.73 12.27
CA ASN A 95 7.07 10.47 13.17
C ASN A 95 5.60 10.48 12.69
N VAL A 96 5.25 9.70 11.68
CA VAL A 96 3.86 9.55 11.24
C VAL A 96 3.28 8.20 11.65
N SER A 97 1.96 8.10 11.68
CA SER A 97 1.30 6.83 12.00
C SER A 97 1.56 5.79 10.90
N ASN A 98 1.64 4.51 11.29
CA ASN A 98 2.01 3.42 10.39
C ASN A 98 1.13 3.33 9.13
N ASN A 99 -0.17 3.64 9.25
CA ASN A 99 -1.08 3.68 8.12
C ASN A 99 -0.70 4.73 7.05
N ILE A 100 -0.15 5.88 7.47
CA ILE A 100 0.31 6.93 6.55
C ILE A 100 1.60 6.48 5.86
N ALA A 101 2.56 5.93 6.62
CA ALA A 101 3.80 5.42 6.08
C ALA A 101 3.55 4.29 5.05
N ASN A 102 2.71 3.32 5.42
CA ASN A 102 2.30 2.24 4.52
C ASN A 102 1.58 2.74 3.28
N TYR A 103 0.77 3.79 3.39
CA TYR A 103 0.12 4.37 2.22
C TYR A 103 1.15 4.97 1.25
N ILE A 104 2.13 5.74 1.75
CA ILE A 104 3.20 6.30 0.92
C ILE A 104 3.99 5.18 0.23
N ALA A 105 4.31 4.11 0.95
CA ALA A 105 4.99 2.94 0.39
C ALA A 105 4.16 2.24 -0.70
N LEU A 106 2.87 2.01 -0.43
CA LEU A 106 1.92 1.44 -1.39
C LEU A 106 1.81 2.30 -2.66
N ARG A 107 1.73 3.63 -2.55
CA ARG A 107 1.67 4.54 -3.70
C ARG A 107 2.95 4.49 -4.52
N THR A 108 4.10 4.54 -3.86
CA THR A 108 5.43 4.41 -4.49
C THR A 108 5.50 3.11 -5.30
N TYR A 109 5.07 2.01 -4.69
CA TYR A 109 5.02 0.71 -5.35
C TYR A 109 4.06 0.68 -6.54
N ASN A 110 2.83 1.17 -6.37
CA ASN A 110 1.83 1.17 -7.44
C ASN A 110 2.28 2.03 -8.63
N MET A 111 2.87 3.19 -8.39
CA MET A 111 3.46 4.04 -9.45
C MET A 111 4.60 3.33 -10.19
N THR A 112 5.24 2.34 -9.55
CA THR A 112 6.35 1.58 -10.13
C THR A 112 5.88 0.41 -10.99
N TYR A 113 4.86 -0.33 -10.55
CA TYR A 113 4.48 -1.62 -11.16
C TYR A 113 3.07 -1.63 -11.76
N ASN A 114 2.16 -0.83 -11.22
CA ASN A 114 0.72 -0.87 -11.51
C ASN A 114 0.19 0.38 -12.21
N ASP A 115 1.06 1.35 -12.50
CA ASP A 115 0.72 2.49 -13.34
C ASP A 115 0.94 2.12 -14.81
N ASP A 116 -0.16 1.80 -15.49
CA ASP A 116 -0.15 1.46 -16.91
C ASP A 116 0.00 2.68 -17.83
N LEU A 117 -0.04 3.90 -17.27
CA LEU A 117 0.12 5.16 -18.00
C LEU A 117 1.50 5.81 -17.75
N ALA A 118 2.18 5.45 -16.66
CA ALA A 118 3.56 5.87 -16.43
C ALA A 118 4.51 5.20 -17.44
N ILE A 119 5.45 5.97 -18.00
CA ILE A 119 6.52 5.43 -18.85
C ILE A 119 7.35 4.46 -18.01
N LYS A 120 7.11 3.16 -18.19
CA LYS A 120 7.84 2.09 -17.52
C LYS A 120 9.28 2.09 -18.04
N ASN A 121 10.22 2.59 -17.21
CA ASN A 121 11.67 2.60 -17.47
C ASN A 121 12.28 1.19 -17.57
#